data_AF-A0A932Z941-F1
#
_entry.id   AF-A0A932Z941-F1
#
_cell.length_a   1.000
_cell.length_b   1.000
_cell.length_c   1.000
_cell.angle_alpha   90.00
_cell.angle_beta   90.00
_cell.angle_gamma   90.00
#
_symmetry.space_group_name_H-M   'P 1'
#
loop_
_entity.id
_entity.type
_entity.pdbx_description
1 polymer ?
#
loop_
_entity_poly.entity_id
_entity_poly.type
_entity_poly.pdbx_seq_one_letter_code
_entity_poly.pdbx_strand_id
1 'polypeptide(L)'
;MQADVLEGLNPAQREAVEAIEGPVLIVAGPGSGKTRVITHRIAYLVRVCGVSPYRIAAVTFTNKAAREMRDRLARLLGSRAEGLTCGTFHAFCVSVLRRDGHNLGIDRSFVIYDEEDQLDLLKRAKEEANIDPQRYPMRAVHSAISEAKSNLLDPAGFAPTDRSYYEEVVLRVYERYQGLLRQSNALDFDDLLMNAVHLFQRSPDVLERYQSRYLHLLIDEFQDTNLAQYA
;
A
#
# COMPACT_ATOMS: atom_id res chain seq x y z
N MET A 1 -22.88 14.71 24.72
CA MET A 1 -22.61 14.16 23.36
C MET A 1 -21.13 13.86 23.07
N GLN A 2 -20.15 14.43 23.79
CA GLN A 2 -18.73 14.01 23.72
C GLN A 2 -18.42 12.67 24.42
N ALA A 3 -19.20 12.28 25.43
CA ALA A 3 -18.85 11.19 26.36
C ALA A 3 -18.72 9.80 25.71
N ASP A 4 -19.43 9.53 24.62
CA ASP A 4 -19.56 8.20 24.00
C ASP A 4 -18.29 7.76 23.24
N VAL A 5 -17.62 8.67 22.53
CA VAL A 5 -16.46 8.30 21.69
C VAL A 5 -15.20 8.03 22.51
N LEU A 6 -15.04 8.65 23.67
CA LEU A 6 -13.88 8.43 24.54
C LEU A 6 -14.12 7.35 25.60
N GLU A 7 -15.33 6.79 25.63
CA GLU A 7 -15.73 5.85 26.68
C GLU A 7 -14.90 4.56 26.64
N GLY A 8 -14.47 4.12 27.84
CA GLY A 8 -13.65 2.93 28.02
C GLY A 8 -12.21 3.03 27.50
N LEU A 9 -11.73 4.20 27.10
CA LEU A 9 -10.32 4.47 26.83
C LEU A 9 -9.58 4.85 28.12
N ASN A 10 -8.38 4.32 28.30
CA ASN A 10 -7.48 4.74 29.39
C ASN A 10 -6.87 6.13 29.09
N PRO A 11 -6.20 6.79 30.06
CA PRO A 11 -5.67 8.14 29.87
C PRO A 11 -4.74 8.30 28.65
N ALA A 12 -3.79 7.38 28.45
CA ALA A 12 -2.85 7.43 27.31
C ALA A 12 -3.56 7.22 25.96
N GLN A 13 -4.56 6.33 25.92
CA GLN A 13 -5.39 6.13 24.72
C GLN A 13 -6.23 7.37 24.41
N ARG A 14 -6.76 8.05 25.43
CA ARG A 14 -7.51 9.31 25.25
C ARG A 14 -6.62 10.40 24.70
N GLU A 15 -5.45 10.59 25.28
CA GLU A 15 -4.45 11.54 24.78
C GLU A 15 -4.11 11.29 23.31
N ALA A 16 -3.87 10.03 22.94
CA ALA A 16 -3.62 9.65 21.55
C ALA A 16 -4.82 9.87 20.61
N VAL A 17 -6.05 9.78 21.10
CA VAL A 17 -7.28 10.06 20.32
C VAL A 17 -7.50 11.57 20.15
N GLU A 18 -7.20 12.36 21.18
CA GLU A 18 -7.46 13.80 21.22
C GLU A 18 -6.34 14.63 20.56
N ALA A 19 -5.14 14.07 20.38
CA ALA A 19 -4.01 14.73 19.72
C ALA A 19 -4.23 14.90 18.21
N ILE A 20 -5.10 15.81 17.77
CA ILE A 20 -5.55 15.94 16.36
C ILE A 20 -4.61 16.73 15.44
N GLU A 21 -3.68 17.50 16.00
CA GLU A 21 -2.76 18.34 15.24
C GLU A 21 -1.39 17.69 15.07
N GLY A 22 -0.78 17.87 13.90
CA GLY A 22 0.58 17.42 13.62
C GLY A 22 0.74 15.89 13.52
N PRO A 23 2.00 15.43 13.32
CA PRO A 23 2.33 14.01 13.27
C PRO A 23 2.24 13.38 14.66
N VAL A 24 1.60 12.21 14.74
CA VAL A 24 1.45 11.44 15.99
C VAL A 24 1.95 10.02 15.78
N LEU A 25 2.91 9.60 16.61
CA LEU A 25 3.40 8.22 16.65
C LEU A 25 2.91 7.53 17.93
N ILE A 26 2.19 6.41 17.76
CA ILE A 26 1.67 5.62 18.88
C ILE A 26 2.51 4.35 19.00
N VAL A 27 3.41 4.30 19.99
CA VAL A 27 4.20 3.12 20.30
C VAL A 27 3.48 2.30 21.38
N ALA A 28 3.06 1.08 21.05
CA ALA A 28 2.37 0.24 21.99
C ALA A 28 2.69 -1.25 21.79
N GLY A 29 2.65 -2.03 22.87
CA GLY A 29 2.87 -3.48 22.82
C GLY A 29 1.66 -4.25 22.26
N PRO A 30 1.81 -5.56 21.99
CA PRO A 30 0.69 -6.42 21.64
C PRO A 30 -0.45 -6.35 22.68
N GLY A 31 -1.71 -6.38 22.22
CA GLY A 31 -2.88 -6.34 23.12
C GLY A 31 -3.20 -4.98 23.77
N SER A 32 -2.39 -3.95 23.53
CA SER A 32 -2.59 -2.58 24.06
C SER A 32 -3.78 -1.82 23.47
N GLY A 33 -4.41 -2.36 22.42
CA GLY A 33 -5.55 -1.77 21.76
C GLY A 33 -5.20 -0.71 20.69
N LYS A 34 -4.08 -0.82 19.97
CA LYS A 34 -3.70 0.09 18.88
C LYS A 34 -4.82 0.36 17.88
N THR A 35 -5.39 -0.70 17.32
CA THR A 35 -6.50 -0.59 16.37
C THR A 35 -7.73 0.07 17.01
N ARG A 36 -7.97 -0.15 18.31
CA ARG A 36 -9.02 0.56 19.06
C ARG A 36 -8.72 2.06 19.09
N VAL A 37 -7.50 2.48 19.45
CA VAL A 37 -7.10 3.89 19.43
C VAL A 37 -7.30 4.52 18.06
N ILE A 38 -6.85 3.86 16.98
CA ILE A 38 -7.03 4.36 15.60
C ILE A 38 -8.51 4.55 15.26
N THR A 39 -9.36 3.56 15.55
CA THR A 39 -10.81 3.64 15.24
C THR A 39 -11.52 4.73 16.06
N HIS A 40 -11.18 4.87 17.34
CA HIS A 40 -11.72 5.92 18.20
C HIS A 40 -11.22 7.31 17.80
N ARG A 41 -9.97 7.44 17.32
CA ARG A 41 -9.42 8.68 16.78
C ARG A 41 -10.17 9.14 15.54
N ILE A 42 -10.43 8.24 14.59
CA ILE A 42 -11.27 8.55 13.42
C ILE A 42 -12.67 8.96 13.86
N ALA A 43 -13.26 8.23 14.81
CA ALA A 43 -14.58 8.58 15.32
C ALA A 43 -14.62 9.95 16.02
N TYR A 44 -13.55 10.32 16.72
CA TYR A 44 -13.39 11.61 17.38
C TYR A 44 -13.26 12.75 16.36
N LEU A 45 -12.41 12.58 15.35
CA LEU A 45 -12.27 13.54 14.24
C LEU A 45 -13.63 13.82 13.57
N VAL A 46 -14.44 12.80 13.33
CA VAL A 46 -15.73 12.95 12.66
C VAL A 46 -16.81 13.52 13.60
N ARG A 47 -16.97 12.97 14.81
CA ARG A 47 -18.09 13.33 15.71
C ARG A 47 -17.85 14.58 16.52
N VAL A 48 -16.60 14.83 16.90
CA VAL A 48 -16.24 15.92 17.83
C VAL A 48 -15.62 17.09 17.06
N CYS A 49 -14.64 16.81 16.18
CA CYS A 49 -13.96 17.87 15.42
C CYS A 49 -14.73 18.28 14.15
N GLY A 50 -15.76 17.53 13.75
CA GLY A 50 -16.56 17.83 12.55
C GLY A 50 -15.83 17.60 11.23
N VAL A 51 -14.76 16.81 11.23
CA VAL A 51 -14.01 16.48 10.01
C VAL A 51 -14.87 15.60 9.11
N SER A 52 -14.97 15.98 7.83
CA SER A 52 -15.64 15.14 6.84
C SER A 52 -14.90 13.80 6.67
N PRO A 53 -15.60 12.64 6.72
CA PRO A 53 -14.97 11.33 6.51
C PRO A 53 -14.24 11.21 5.18
N TYR A 54 -14.69 11.93 4.15
CA TYR A 54 -14.03 12.00 2.83
C TYR A 54 -12.57 12.48 2.91
N ARG A 55 -12.23 13.22 3.97
CA ARG A 55 -10.89 13.76 4.23
C ARG A 55 -9.99 12.85 5.06
N ILE A 56 -10.44 11.62 5.36
CA ILE A 56 -9.73 10.68 6.21
C ILE A 56 -9.40 9.42 5.40
N ALA A 57 -8.15 8.95 5.54
CA ALA A 57 -7.70 7.66 5.05
C ALA A 57 -7.12 6.84 6.21
N ALA A 58 -7.52 5.57 6.30
CA ALA A 58 -7.02 4.61 7.26
C ALA A 58 -6.51 3.37 6.53
N VAL A 59 -5.22 3.08 6.65
CA VAL A 59 -4.54 2.04 5.88
C VAL A 59 -3.94 1.00 6.82
N THR A 60 -4.00 -0.27 6.43
CA THR A 60 -3.43 -1.40 7.18
C THR A 60 -2.81 -2.43 6.22
N PHE A 61 -2.27 -3.53 6.75
CA PHE A 61 -1.55 -4.53 5.97
C PHE A 61 -2.45 -5.67 5.48
N THR A 62 -3.46 -6.07 6.27
CA THR A 62 -4.27 -7.25 5.94
C THR A 62 -5.73 -6.92 5.67
N ASN A 63 -6.35 -7.69 4.77
CA ASN A 63 -7.78 -7.59 4.51
C ASN A 63 -8.64 -7.86 5.75
N LYS A 64 -8.15 -8.71 6.66
CA LYS A 64 -8.80 -8.98 7.95
C LYS A 64 -8.79 -7.74 8.84
N ALA A 65 -7.63 -7.12 9.04
CA ALA A 65 -7.52 -5.89 9.83
C ALA A 65 -8.37 -4.75 9.23
N ALA A 66 -8.36 -4.59 7.91
CA ALA A 66 -9.17 -3.58 7.24
C ALA A 66 -10.68 -3.83 7.44
N ARG A 67 -11.13 -5.09 7.43
CA ARG A 67 -12.51 -5.46 7.71
C ARG A 67 -12.89 -5.17 9.17
N GLU A 68 -12.07 -5.62 10.11
CA GLU A 68 -12.29 -5.38 11.53
C GLU A 68 -12.31 -3.88 11.87
N MET A 69 -11.44 -3.08 11.25
CA MET A 69 -11.42 -1.63 11.40
C MET A 69 -12.72 -1.01 10.87
N ARG A 70 -13.18 -1.39 9.67
CA ARG A 70 -14.46 -0.93 9.10
C ARG A 70 -15.65 -1.31 9.99
N ASP A 71 -15.70 -2.53 10.50
CA ASP A 71 -16.79 -2.99 11.37
C ASP A 71 -16.85 -2.17 12.67
N ARG A 72 -15.68 -1.84 13.25
CA ARG A 72 -15.59 -0.97 14.44
C ARG A 72 -16.05 0.45 14.12
N LEU A 73 -15.61 1.01 13.00
CA LEU A 73 -16.00 2.35 12.57
C LEU A 73 -17.50 2.44 12.27
N ALA A 74 -18.09 1.41 11.66
CA ALA A 74 -19.53 1.34 11.42
C ALA A 74 -20.33 1.37 12.74
N ARG A 75 -19.83 0.74 13.82
CA ARG A 75 -20.48 0.81 15.15
C ARG A 75 -20.33 2.20 15.78
N LEU A 76 -19.18 2.84 15.63
CA LEU A 76 -18.89 4.15 16.25
C LEU A 76 -19.54 5.34 15.51
N LEU A 77 -19.73 5.22 14.19
CA LEU A 77 -20.13 6.30 13.30
C LEU A 77 -21.45 6.05 12.55
N GLY A 78 -21.89 4.80 12.40
CA GLY A 78 -23.04 4.45 11.56
C GLY A 78 -22.85 4.95 10.13
N SER A 79 -23.88 5.59 9.57
CA SER A 79 -23.83 6.22 8.23
C SER A 79 -22.81 7.35 8.13
N ARG A 80 -22.36 7.94 9.25
CA ARG A 80 -21.29 8.95 9.22
C ARG A 80 -19.92 8.38 8.85
N ALA A 81 -19.78 7.07 8.68
CA ALA A 81 -18.55 6.48 8.13
C ALA A 81 -18.50 6.56 6.59
N GLU A 82 -19.60 6.91 5.92
CA GLU A 82 -19.66 6.98 4.46
C GLU A 82 -18.65 7.98 3.88
N GLY A 83 -17.94 7.57 2.83
CA GLY A 83 -16.88 8.36 2.19
C GLY A 83 -15.49 8.21 2.82
N LEU A 84 -15.37 7.61 4.01
CA LEU A 84 -14.09 7.25 4.61
C LEU A 84 -13.33 6.25 3.73
N THR A 85 -12.05 6.52 3.48
CA THR A 85 -11.18 5.53 2.85
C THR A 85 -10.59 4.63 3.93
N CYS A 86 -10.96 3.34 3.95
CA CYS A 86 -10.43 2.37 4.91
C CYS A 86 -10.14 1.04 4.19
N GLY A 87 -8.87 0.63 4.17
CA GLY A 87 -8.42 -0.51 3.36
C GLY A 87 -6.98 -0.90 3.61
N THR A 88 -6.46 -1.81 2.78
CA THR A 88 -5.03 -2.14 2.77
C THR A 88 -4.24 -1.15 1.92
N PHE A 89 -2.90 -1.12 2.06
CA PHE A 89 -2.02 -0.37 1.15
C PHE A 89 -2.31 -0.72 -0.32
N HIS A 90 -2.37 -2.01 -0.64
CA HIS A 90 -2.68 -2.47 -1.99
C HIS A 90 -4.07 -2.02 -2.46
N ALA A 91 -5.11 -2.11 -1.63
CA ALA A 91 -6.45 -1.64 -2.02
C ALA A 91 -6.48 -0.13 -2.27
N PHE A 92 -5.73 0.65 -1.48
CA PHE A 92 -5.55 2.08 -1.70
C PHE A 92 -4.84 2.36 -3.04
N CYS A 93 -3.69 1.72 -3.29
CA CYS A 93 -2.92 1.88 -4.52
C CYS A 93 -3.70 1.43 -5.76
N VAL A 94 -4.48 0.34 -5.69
CA VAL A 94 -5.39 -0.05 -6.76
C VAL A 94 -6.38 1.08 -7.04
N SER A 95 -7.05 1.62 -6.02
CA SER A 95 -8.00 2.74 -6.20
C SER A 95 -7.35 3.96 -6.85
N VAL A 96 -6.10 4.28 -6.46
CA VAL A 96 -5.29 5.35 -7.07
C VAL A 96 -5.02 5.06 -8.54
N LEU A 97 -4.45 3.90 -8.86
CA LEU A 97 -4.06 3.55 -10.22
C LEU A 97 -5.25 3.37 -11.17
N ARG A 98 -6.39 2.87 -10.68
CA ARG A 98 -7.63 2.79 -11.48
C ARG A 98 -8.16 4.17 -11.86
N ARG A 99 -7.96 5.17 -11.00
CA ARG A 99 -8.44 6.53 -11.21
C ARG A 99 -7.48 7.34 -12.09
N ASP A 100 -6.20 7.31 -11.75
CA ASP A 100 -5.20 8.25 -12.25
C ASP A 100 -3.98 7.56 -12.89
N GLY A 101 -3.96 6.23 -12.98
CA GLY A 101 -2.86 5.47 -13.59
C GLY A 101 -2.64 5.74 -15.08
N HIS A 102 -3.63 6.31 -15.77
CA HIS A 102 -3.50 6.72 -17.17
C HIS A 102 -2.40 7.77 -17.39
N ASN A 103 -2.06 8.58 -16.36
CA ASN A 103 -0.91 9.50 -16.39
C ASN A 103 0.44 8.77 -16.51
N LEU A 104 0.50 7.49 -16.13
CA LEU A 104 1.65 6.60 -16.33
C LEU A 104 1.48 5.64 -17.53
N GLY A 105 0.40 5.77 -18.30
CA GLY A 105 0.06 4.82 -19.35
C GLY A 105 -0.48 3.48 -18.83
N ILE A 106 -0.89 3.40 -17.57
CA ILE A 106 -1.55 2.23 -16.99
C ILE A 106 -3.05 2.30 -17.32
N ASP A 107 -3.55 1.28 -18.01
CA ASP A 107 -4.97 1.21 -18.36
C ASP A 107 -5.81 0.86 -17.12
N ARG A 108 -6.92 1.58 -16.91
CA ARG A 108 -7.80 1.40 -15.74
C ARG A 108 -8.44 0.00 -15.63
N SER A 109 -8.34 -0.86 -16.63
CA SER A 109 -8.88 -2.23 -16.67
C SER A 109 -7.82 -3.31 -16.43
N PHE A 110 -6.60 -2.92 -16.00
CA PHE A 110 -5.52 -3.86 -15.69
C PHE A 110 -5.97 -5.07 -14.85
N VAL A 111 -5.38 -6.25 -15.04
CA VAL A 111 -5.62 -7.41 -14.17
C VAL A 111 -4.56 -7.42 -13.07
N ILE A 112 -4.91 -7.92 -11.88
CA ILE A 112 -3.95 -8.10 -10.79
C ILE A 112 -3.55 -9.56 -10.79
N TYR A 113 -2.27 -9.86 -10.98
CA TYR A 113 -1.74 -11.22 -10.98
C TYR A 113 -1.47 -11.67 -9.55
N ASP A 114 -1.99 -12.85 -9.19
CA ASP A 114 -1.66 -13.49 -7.92
C ASP A 114 -0.31 -14.22 -7.96
N GLU A 115 0.06 -14.91 -6.89
CA GLU A 115 1.35 -15.60 -6.81
C GLU A 115 1.50 -16.70 -7.87
N GLU A 116 0.41 -17.41 -8.21
CA GLU A 116 0.43 -18.48 -9.20
C GLU A 116 0.62 -17.88 -10.60
N ASP A 117 -0.16 -16.85 -10.94
CA ASP A 117 -0.03 -16.10 -12.20
C ASP A 117 1.39 -15.54 -12.39
N GLN A 118 1.96 -14.97 -11.32
CA GLN A 118 3.31 -14.41 -11.33
C GLN A 118 4.37 -15.49 -11.58
N LEU A 119 4.27 -16.66 -10.94
CA LEU A 119 5.23 -17.75 -11.12
C LEU A 119 5.20 -18.31 -12.55
N ASP A 120 4.01 -18.46 -13.12
CA ASP A 120 3.85 -18.92 -14.52
C ASP A 120 4.41 -17.89 -15.51
N LEU A 121 4.13 -16.61 -15.29
CA LEU A 121 4.68 -15.54 -16.13
C LEU A 121 6.21 -15.44 -16.00
N LEU A 122 6.74 -15.60 -14.78
CA LEU A 122 8.17 -15.57 -14.52
C LEU A 122 8.89 -16.76 -15.18
N LYS A 123 8.27 -17.94 -15.18
CA LYS A 123 8.79 -19.12 -15.90
C LYS A 123 8.95 -18.80 -17.38
N ARG A 124 7.90 -18.25 -18.00
CA ARG A 124 7.94 -17.82 -19.40
C ARG A 124 8.98 -16.73 -19.65
N ALA A 125 9.11 -15.75 -18.74
CA ALA A 125 10.11 -14.70 -18.84
C ALA A 125 11.54 -15.26 -18.85
N LYS A 126 11.83 -16.27 -18.02
CA LYS A 126 13.14 -16.94 -17.99
C LYS A 126 13.44 -17.71 -19.27
N GLU A 127 12.47 -18.42 -19.80
CA GLU A 127 12.59 -19.15 -21.07
C GLU A 127 12.88 -18.16 -22.22
N GLU A 128 12.11 -17.08 -22.33
CA GLU A 128 12.30 -16.05 -23.36
C GLU A 128 13.61 -15.26 -23.18
N ALA A 129 14.13 -15.17 -21.95
CA ALA A 129 15.44 -14.58 -21.65
C ALA A 129 16.63 -15.54 -21.87
N ASN A 130 16.40 -16.79 -22.31
CA ASN A 130 17.42 -17.84 -22.46
C ASN A 130 18.21 -18.12 -21.16
N ILE A 131 17.52 -18.15 -20.02
CA ILE A 131 18.10 -18.45 -18.71
C ILE A 131 17.75 -19.88 -18.29
N ASP A 132 18.76 -20.68 -17.96
CA ASP A 132 18.60 -22.05 -17.48
C ASP A 132 17.80 -22.09 -16.15
N PRO A 133 16.60 -22.70 -16.13
CA PRO A 133 15.79 -22.81 -14.92
C PRO A 133 16.44 -23.60 -13.78
N GLN A 134 17.32 -24.55 -14.11
CA GLN A 134 17.97 -25.44 -13.15
C GLN A 134 19.11 -24.73 -12.40
N ARG A 135 19.77 -23.78 -13.07
CA ARG A 135 20.88 -23.00 -12.50
C ARG A 135 20.39 -21.85 -11.62
N TYR A 136 19.23 -21.29 -11.91
CA TYR A 136 18.65 -20.15 -11.18
C TYR A 136 17.25 -20.49 -10.68
N PRO A 137 17.05 -20.86 -9.40
CA PRO A 137 15.73 -21.23 -8.90
C PRO A 137 14.69 -20.10 -9.10
N MET A 138 13.48 -20.43 -9.56
CA MET A 138 12.43 -19.42 -9.84
C MET A 138 12.11 -18.56 -8.62
N ARG A 139 11.98 -19.16 -7.44
CA ARG A 139 11.70 -18.44 -6.18
C ARG A 139 12.78 -17.41 -5.86
N ALA A 140 14.05 -17.74 -6.07
CA ALA A 140 15.15 -16.81 -5.79
C ALA A 140 15.10 -15.59 -6.72
N VAL A 141 14.83 -15.81 -8.01
CA VAL A 141 14.69 -14.72 -8.99
C VAL A 141 13.44 -13.88 -8.69
N HIS A 142 12.31 -14.52 -8.36
CA HIS A 142 11.08 -13.83 -7.96
C HIS A 142 11.31 -12.94 -6.72
N SER A 143 11.94 -13.47 -5.67
CA SER A 143 12.26 -12.71 -4.46
C SER A 143 13.16 -11.51 -4.75
N ALA A 144 14.18 -11.66 -5.61
CA ALA A 144 15.05 -10.55 -5.99
C ALA A 144 14.32 -9.45 -6.77
N ILE A 145 13.37 -9.83 -7.64
CA ILE A 145 12.51 -8.87 -8.35
C ILE A 145 11.56 -8.15 -7.37
N SER A 146 10.93 -8.89 -6.46
CA SER A 146 10.03 -8.34 -5.44
C SER A 146 10.77 -7.37 -4.51
N GLU A 147 12.00 -7.71 -4.11
CA GLU A 147 12.88 -6.84 -3.33
C GLU A 147 13.26 -5.57 -4.10
N ALA A 148 13.60 -5.68 -5.39
CA ALA A 148 13.86 -4.52 -6.24
C ALA A 148 12.65 -3.57 -6.28
N LYS A 149 11.45 -4.09 -6.53
CA LYS A 149 10.22 -3.29 -6.56
C LYS A 149 9.88 -2.66 -5.21
N SER A 150 10.06 -3.41 -4.12
CA SER A 150 9.87 -2.91 -2.75
C SER A 150 10.82 -1.76 -2.42
N ASN A 151 11.98 -1.71 -3.07
CA ASN A 151 12.97 -0.62 -3.00
C ASN A 151 12.78 0.45 -4.09
N LEU A 152 11.64 0.44 -4.80
CA LEU A 152 11.30 1.37 -5.89
C LEU A 152 12.26 1.31 -7.08
N LEU A 153 12.86 0.14 -7.34
CA LEU A 153 13.72 -0.09 -8.49
C LEU A 153 12.94 -0.78 -9.61
N ASP A 154 12.65 -0.03 -10.67
CA ASP A 154 12.23 -0.59 -11.94
C ASP A 154 13.44 -1.22 -12.67
N PRO A 155 13.25 -1.94 -13.80
CA PRO A 155 14.38 -2.56 -14.49
C PRO A 155 15.46 -1.55 -14.93
N ALA A 156 15.11 -0.30 -15.19
CA ALA A 156 16.08 0.73 -15.57
C ALA A 156 16.87 1.27 -14.37
N GLY A 157 16.26 1.29 -13.18
CA GLY A 157 16.91 1.64 -11.91
C GLY A 157 17.66 0.48 -11.25
N PHE A 158 17.38 -0.76 -11.63
CA PHE A 158 18.09 -1.94 -11.14
C PHE A 158 19.48 -2.03 -11.79
N ALA A 159 20.52 -1.60 -11.06
CA ALA A 159 21.90 -1.63 -11.51
C ALA A 159 22.64 -2.84 -10.92
N PRO A 160 22.95 -3.88 -11.72
CA PRO A 160 23.78 -4.98 -11.27
C PRO A 160 25.16 -4.49 -10.86
N THR A 161 25.68 -5.02 -9.76
CA THR A 161 27.06 -4.78 -9.37
C THR A 161 27.98 -5.56 -10.31
N ASP A 162 29.11 -4.96 -10.73
CA ASP A 162 30.12 -5.56 -11.65
C ASP A 162 30.61 -6.97 -11.26
N ARG A 163 30.31 -7.44 -10.04
CA ARG A 163 30.76 -8.72 -9.49
C ARG A 163 29.65 -9.77 -9.40
N SER A 164 28.41 -9.45 -9.78
CA SER A 164 27.24 -10.30 -9.54
C SER A 164 26.59 -10.74 -10.85
N TYR A 165 27.11 -11.84 -11.42
CA TYR A 165 26.46 -12.50 -12.58
C TYR A 165 25.01 -12.92 -12.27
N TYR A 166 24.68 -13.13 -11.00
CA TYR A 166 23.31 -13.38 -10.57
C TYR A 166 22.40 -12.16 -10.79
N GLU A 167 22.85 -10.95 -10.43
CA GLU A 167 22.07 -9.72 -10.64
C GLU A 167 21.87 -9.42 -12.12
N GLU A 168 22.85 -9.69 -12.98
CA GLU A 168 22.67 -9.57 -14.44
C GLU A 168 21.57 -10.52 -14.97
N VAL A 169 21.52 -11.74 -14.45
CA VAL A 169 20.47 -12.71 -14.77
C VAL A 169 19.11 -12.22 -14.25
N VAL A 170 19.04 -11.72 -13.02
CA VAL A 170 17.82 -11.15 -12.45
C VAL A 170 17.33 -9.98 -13.30
N LEU A 171 18.21 -9.04 -13.68
CA LEU A 171 17.86 -7.90 -14.52
C LEU A 171 17.22 -8.33 -15.85
N ARG A 172 17.87 -9.24 -16.58
CA ARG A 172 17.35 -9.74 -17.87
C ARG A 172 15.98 -10.39 -17.73
N VAL A 173 15.78 -11.17 -16.67
CA VAL A 173 14.48 -11.79 -16.40
C VAL A 173 13.46 -10.73 -15.98
N TYR A 174 13.86 -9.75 -15.17
CA TYR A 174 13.00 -8.67 -14.68
C TYR A 174 12.49 -7.79 -15.83
N GLU A 175 13.37 -7.37 -16.74
CA GLU A 175 13.00 -6.63 -17.95
C GLU A 175 11.96 -7.38 -18.77
N ARG A 176 12.17 -8.68 -18.98
CA ARG A 176 11.26 -9.51 -19.77
C ARG A 176 9.94 -9.72 -19.04
N TYR A 177 9.98 -10.01 -17.75
CA TYR A 177 8.81 -10.19 -16.89
C TYR A 177 7.93 -8.93 -16.87
N GLN A 178 8.50 -7.74 -16.64
CA GLN A 178 7.75 -6.47 -16.71
C GLN A 178 7.20 -6.21 -18.12
N GLY A 179 7.93 -6.62 -19.16
CA GLY A 179 7.46 -6.52 -20.54
C GLY A 179 6.23 -7.39 -20.80
N LEU A 180 6.20 -8.61 -20.26
CA LEU A 180 5.07 -9.53 -20.36
C LEU A 180 3.86 -9.05 -19.56
N LEU A 181 4.06 -8.55 -18.34
CA LEU A 181 2.97 -7.94 -17.54
C LEU A 181 2.28 -6.80 -18.31
N ARG A 182 3.07 -5.89 -18.89
CA ARG A 182 2.55 -4.80 -19.73
C ARG A 182 1.77 -5.30 -20.94
N GLN A 183 2.25 -6.34 -21.64
CA GLN A 183 1.53 -6.93 -22.78
C GLN A 183 0.20 -7.55 -22.37
N SER A 184 0.13 -8.13 -21.17
CA SER A 184 -1.09 -8.70 -20.61
C SER A 184 -2.04 -7.67 -20.00
N ASN A 185 -1.70 -6.38 -20.03
CA ASN A 185 -2.37 -5.33 -19.25
C ASN A 185 -2.53 -5.77 -17.78
N ALA A 186 -1.46 -6.24 -17.16
CA ALA A 186 -1.45 -6.79 -15.82
C ALA A 186 -0.44 -6.07 -14.93
N LEU A 187 -0.71 -6.05 -13.62
CA LEU A 187 0.19 -5.61 -12.57
C LEU A 187 0.26 -6.71 -11.51
N ASP A 188 1.43 -6.95 -10.93
CA ASP A 188 1.52 -7.75 -9.71
C ASP A 188 1.35 -6.89 -8.44
N PHE A 189 1.40 -7.51 -7.26
CA PHE A 189 1.19 -6.82 -5.99
C PHE A 189 2.23 -5.71 -5.75
N ASP A 190 3.50 -5.96 -6.05
CA ASP A 190 4.58 -5.00 -5.83
C ASP A 190 4.49 -3.82 -6.82
N ASP A 191 4.05 -4.09 -8.06
CA ASP A 191 3.75 -3.05 -9.04
C ASP A 191 2.69 -2.07 -8.56
N LEU A 192 1.70 -2.50 -7.78
CA LEU A 192 0.66 -1.60 -7.26
C LEU A 192 1.27 -0.50 -6.38
N LEU A 193 2.20 -0.87 -5.50
CA LEU A 193 2.87 0.06 -4.60
C LEU A 193 3.84 0.95 -5.38
N MET A 194 4.77 0.34 -6.12
CA MET A 194 5.81 1.04 -6.85
C MET A 194 5.21 2.03 -7.87
N ASN A 195 4.20 1.61 -8.65
CA ASN A 195 3.59 2.50 -9.64
C ASN A 195 2.74 3.61 -9.02
N ALA A 196 2.14 3.40 -7.83
CA ALA A 196 1.45 4.48 -7.14
C ALA A 196 2.45 5.57 -6.69
N VAL A 197 3.62 5.17 -6.18
CA VAL A 197 4.70 6.11 -5.84
C VAL A 197 5.21 6.83 -7.08
N HIS A 198 5.52 6.10 -8.16
CA HIS A 198 5.95 6.72 -9.42
C HIS A 198 4.90 7.66 -10.00
N LEU A 199 3.61 7.37 -9.85
CA LEU A 199 2.53 8.23 -10.32
C LEU A 199 2.58 9.57 -9.59
N PHE A 200 2.67 9.54 -8.27
CA PHE A 200 2.75 10.75 -7.46
C PHE A 200 4.03 11.56 -7.71
N GLN A 201 5.17 10.89 -7.92
CA GLN A 201 6.43 11.56 -8.25
C GLN A 201 6.41 12.23 -9.63
N ARG A 202 5.78 11.58 -10.63
CA ARG A 202 5.76 12.07 -12.02
C ARG A 202 4.60 13.01 -12.32
N SER A 203 3.52 12.97 -11.52
CA SER A 203 2.32 13.81 -11.68
C SER A 203 2.01 14.58 -10.38
N PRO A 204 2.71 15.70 -10.12
CA PRO A 204 2.51 16.48 -8.89
C PRO A 204 1.09 17.00 -8.70
N ASP A 205 0.37 17.28 -9.79
CA ASP A 205 -1.04 17.67 -9.79
C ASP A 205 -1.96 16.56 -9.26
N VAL A 206 -1.66 15.30 -9.61
CA VAL A 206 -2.36 14.14 -9.06
C VAL A 206 -2.11 14.07 -7.56
N LEU A 207 -0.83 14.12 -7.14
CA LEU A 207 -0.45 14.08 -5.72
C LEU A 207 -1.14 15.18 -4.89
N GLU A 208 -1.15 16.41 -5.38
CA GLU A 208 -1.77 17.55 -4.69
C GLU A 208 -3.27 17.31 -4.42
N ARG A 209 -4.00 16.69 -5.36
CA ARG A 209 -5.42 16.33 -5.15
C ARG A 209 -5.59 15.31 -4.02
N TYR A 210 -4.69 14.34 -3.91
CA TYR A 210 -4.72 13.34 -2.84
C TYR A 210 -4.35 13.94 -1.48
N GLN A 211 -3.32 14.78 -1.43
CA GLN A 211 -2.90 15.50 -0.21
C GLN A 211 -3.99 16.49 0.26
N SER A 212 -4.62 17.21 -0.67
CA SER A 212 -5.71 18.15 -0.37
C SER A 212 -6.98 17.43 0.10
N ARG A 213 -7.21 16.20 -0.40
CA ARG A 213 -8.30 15.34 0.05
C ARG A 213 -8.02 14.81 1.44
N TYR A 214 -6.96 14.03 1.61
CA TYR A 214 -6.68 13.28 2.83
C TYR A 214 -5.90 14.13 3.84
N LEU A 215 -6.62 14.92 4.62
CA LEU A 215 -6.03 15.75 5.69
C LEU A 215 -5.61 14.92 6.92
N HIS A 216 -6.24 13.76 7.11
CA HIS A 216 -5.85 12.82 8.17
C HIS A 216 -5.56 11.46 7.56
N LEU A 217 -4.30 11.05 7.63
CA LEU A 217 -3.83 9.73 7.25
C LEU A 217 -3.48 8.94 8.51
N LEU A 218 -4.06 7.76 8.66
CA LEU A 218 -3.80 6.84 9.77
C LEU A 218 -3.27 5.53 9.20
N ILE A 219 -2.15 5.06 9.74
CA ILE A 219 -1.52 3.81 9.31
C ILE A 219 -1.46 2.89 10.53
N ASP A 220 -2.07 1.70 10.43
CA ASP A 220 -1.93 0.63 11.41
C ASP A 220 -0.77 -0.29 11.02
N GLU A 221 -0.15 -0.92 12.03
CA GLU A 221 1.02 -1.81 11.87
C GLU A 221 2.20 -1.15 11.12
N PHE A 222 2.47 0.12 11.41
CA PHE A 222 3.52 0.90 10.74
C PHE A 222 4.92 0.27 10.82
N GLN A 223 5.19 -0.58 11.82
CA GLN A 223 6.48 -1.29 11.92
C GLN A 223 6.75 -2.26 10.75
N ASP A 224 5.71 -2.66 10.01
CA ASP A 224 5.81 -3.65 8.92
C ASP A 224 5.99 -2.98 7.54
N THR A 225 6.15 -1.66 7.47
CA THR A 225 6.28 -0.93 6.18
C THR A 225 7.63 -1.15 5.51
N ASN A 226 7.60 -1.43 4.21
CA ASN A 226 8.78 -1.34 3.34
C ASN A 226 8.98 0.10 2.79
N LEU A 227 10.05 0.31 2.00
CA LEU A 227 10.36 1.63 1.43
C LEU A 227 9.24 2.15 0.53
N ALA A 228 8.67 1.32 -0.33
CA ALA A 228 7.57 1.71 -1.21
C ALA A 228 6.28 2.11 -0.47
N GLN A 229 6.03 1.55 0.72
CA GLN A 229 4.88 1.94 1.57
C GLN A 229 5.16 3.19 2.40
N TYR A 230 6.43 3.48 2.68
CA TYR A 230 6.88 4.65 3.44
C TYR A 230 6.98 5.91 2.58
N ALA A 231 7.41 5.78 1.32
CA ALA A 231 7.63 6.87 0.37
C ALA A 231 6.34 7.56 -0.10
#